data_AF-A0A101FLE9-F1
#
_entry.id   AF-A0A101FLE9-F1
#
_cell.length_a   1.000
_cell.length_b   1.000
_cell.length_c   1.000
_cell.angle_alpha   90.00
_cell.angle_beta   90.00
_cell.angle_gamma   90.00
#
_symmetry.space_group_name_H-M   'P 1'
#
loop_
_entity.id
_entity.type
_entity.pdbx_description
1 polymer ?
#
loop_
_entity_poly.entity_id
_entity_poly.type
_entity_poly.pdbx_seq_one_letter_code
_entity_poly.pdbx_strand_id
1 'polypeptide(L)' 'MLVRDPAYYGCFGFRNVPDLALKGVPQEYFFTLPFGESKPKGTAKFHEGFDVSN' A
#
# COMPACT_ATOMS: atom_id res chain seq x y z
N MET A 1 -11.14 -2.70 7.95
CA MET A 1 -10.48 -2.46 6.65
C MET A 1 -11.24 -3.25 5.59
N LEU A 2 -11.99 -2.58 4.71
CA LEU A 2 -12.62 -3.24 3.56
C LEU A 2 -11.57 -3.31 2.46
N VAL A 3 -11.08 -4.51 2.14
CA VAL A 3 -10.21 -4.73 0.99
C VAL A 3 -11.13 -4.95 -0.21
N ARG A 4 -11.21 -3.98 -1.12
CA ARG A 4 -11.83 -4.20 -2.42
C ARG A 4 -10.93 -5.11 -3.27
N ASP A 5 -11.52 -5.73 -4.29
CA ASP A 5 -10.79 -6.57 -5.24
C ASP A 5 -9.50 -5.87 -5.73
N PRO A 6 -8.32 -6.52 -5.66
CA PRO A 6 -7.04 -5.93 -6.10
C PRO A 6 -7.08 -5.36 -7.52
N ALA A 7 -7.85 -5.98 -8.43
CA ALA A 7 -7.99 -5.53 -9.81
C ALA A 7 -8.70 -4.17 -9.92
N TYR A 8 -9.51 -3.78 -8.92
CA TYR A 8 -10.19 -2.49 -8.90
C TYR A 8 -9.22 -1.30 -8.91
N TYR A 9 -8.09 -1.42 -8.21
CA TYR A 9 -7.13 -0.33 -8.07
C TYR A 9 -6.27 -0.14 -9.32
N GLY A 10 -6.04 -1.20 -10.10
CA GLY A 10 -5.26 -1.16 -11.33
C GLY A 10 -5.80 -0.17 -12.37
N CYS A 11 -7.12 0.01 -12.45
CA CYS A 11 -7.77 0.96 -13.35
C CYS A 11 -7.33 2.43 -13.14
N PHE A 12 -6.82 2.76 -11.95
CA PHE A 12 -6.36 4.10 -11.59
C PHE A 12 -4.83 4.23 -11.64
N GLY A 13 -4.12 3.24 -12.21
CA GLY A 13 -2.66 3.25 -12.33
C GLY A 13 -1.92 2.83 -11.06
N PHE A 14 -2.63 2.34 -10.04
CA PHE A 14 -2.01 1.74 -8.87
C PHE A 14 -1.29 0.46 -9.26
N ARG A 15 -0.13 0.24 -8.63
CA ARG A 15 0.70 -0.94 -8.88
C ARG A 15 1.36 -1.44 -7.61
N ASN A 16 1.66 -2.73 -7.61
CA ASN A 16 2.49 -3.33 -6.58
C ASN A 16 3.93 -2.80 -6.66
N VAL A 17 4.53 -2.48 -5.53
CA VAL A 17 5.95 -2.09 -5.45
C VAL A 17 6.64 -3.01 -4.43
N PRO A 18 7.31 -4.08 -4.88
CA PRO A 18 7.89 -5.09 -3.99
C PRO A 18 8.92 -4.56 -2.99
N ASP A 19 9.59 -3.46 -3.35
CA ASP A 19 10.60 -2.81 -2.50
C ASP A 19 9.98 -1.99 -1.36
N LEU A 20 8.66 -1.78 -1.34
CA LEU A 20 7.92 -1.06 -0.32
C LEU A 20 6.82 -1.95 0.26
N ALA A 21 6.87 -2.19 1.57
CA ALA A 21 5.93 -3.04 2.28
C ALA A 21 5.14 -2.26 3.33
N LEU A 22 3.99 -2.79 3.74
CA LEU A 22 3.25 -2.32 4.91
C LEU A 22 3.11 -3.49 5.89
N LYS A 23 3.57 -3.30 7.13
CA LYS A 23 3.58 -4.37 8.14
C LYS A 23 2.16 -4.90 8.36
N GLY A 24 2.00 -6.23 8.28
CA GLY A 24 0.71 -6.90 8.49
C GLY A 24 -0.20 -6.95 7.25
N VAL A 25 0.22 -6.38 6.12
CA VAL A 25 -0.51 -6.46 4.85
C VAL A 25 0.30 -7.31 3.88
N PRO A 26 -0.26 -8.41 3.32
CA PRO A 26 0.44 -9.19 2.31
C PRO A 26 0.76 -8.32 1.09
N GLN A 27 1.90 -8.58 0.46
CA GLN A 27 2.41 -7.73 -0.61
C GLN A 27 1.39 -7.59 -1.74
N GLU A 28 0.69 -8.66 -2.15
CA GLU A 28 -0.29 -8.62 -3.24
C GLU A 28 -1.47 -7.64 -3.01
N TYR A 29 -1.72 -7.23 -1.77
CA TYR A 29 -2.76 -6.28 -1.41
C TYR A 29 -2.23 -4.85 -1.20
N PHE A 30 -0.91 -4.65 -1.27
CA PHE A 30 -0.28 -3.35 -1.08
C PHE A 30 0.03 -2.68 -2.43
N PHE A 31 -0.79 -1.70 -2.78
CA PHE A 31 -0.69 -0.96 -4.02
C PHE A 31 -0.27 0.50 -3.77
N THR A 32 0.50 1.05 -4.70
CA THR A 32 0.95 2.44 -4.66
C THR A 32 0.68 3.15 -5.99
N LEU A 33 0.43 4.45 -5.92
CA LEU A 33 0.33 5.33 -7.08
C LEU A 33 1.42 6.40 -6.96
N PRO A 34 2.55 6.26 -7.68
CA PRO A 34 3.64 7.22 -7.62
C PRO A 34 3.29 8.50 -8.40
N PHE A 35 3.53 9.66 -7.79
CA PHE A 35 3.34 10.97 -8.43
C PHE A 35 4.57 11.46 -9.20
N GLY A 36 5.68 10.72 -9.18
CA GLY A 36 6.92 11.03 -9.89
C GLY A 36 7.82 9.81 -10.03
N GLU A 37 9.09 10.02 -10.38
CA GLU A 37 10.04 8.92 -10.67
C GLU A 37 10.62 8.24 -9.42
N SER A 38 10.41 8.82 -8.23
CA SER A 38 10.92 8.27 -6.98
C SER A 38 10.39 6.86 -6.74
N LYS A 39 11.30 5.93 -6.47
CA LYS A 39 11.01 4.55 -6.09
C LYS A 39 11.37 4.36 -4.61
N PRO A 40 10.44 4.69 -3.69
CA PRO A 40 10.70 4.50 -2.27
C PRO A 40 10.92 3.02 -1.97
N LYS A 41 11.81 2.75 -1.01
CA LYS A 41 12.09 1.42 -0.49
C LYS A 41 11.94 1.42 1.02
N GLY A 42 11.44 0.34 1.60
CA GLY A 42 11.32 0.16 3.04
C GLY A 42 9.91 -0.19 3.50
N THR A 43 9.53 0.28 4.69
CA THR A 43 8.23 -0.05 5.29
C THR A 43 7.40 1.21 5.49
N ALA A 44 6.22 1.26 4.87
CA ALA A 44 5.21 2.26 5.14
C ALA A 44 4.64 2.06 6.55
N LYS A 45 4.41 3.15 7.27
CA LYS A 45 3.73 3.16 8.56
C LYS A 45 2.60 4.17 8.48
N PHE A 46 1.39 3.74 8.85
CA PHE A 46 0.28 4.69 9.03
C PHE A 46 0.49 5.51 10.30
N HIS A 47 -0.15 6.68 10.33
CA HIS A 47 -0.21 7.51 11.53
C HIS A 47 -0.90 6.75 12.67
N GLU A 48 -0.54 7.02 13.93
CA GLU A 48 -1.06 6.32 15.11
C GLU A 48 -2.58 6.43 15.28
N GLY A 49 -3.20 7.48 14.73
CA GLY A 49 -4.67 7.61 14.70
C GLY A 49 -5.39 6.56 13.82
N PHE A 50 -4.64 5.79 13.02
CA PHE A 50 -5.14 4.61 12.29
C PHE A 50 -4.75 3.30 12.97
N ASP A 51 -4.00 3.38 14.07
CA ASP A 51 -3.71 2.22 14.90
C ASP A 51 -4.96 1.88 15.71
N VAL A 52 -5.37 0.61 15.68
CA VAL A 52 -6.44 0.12 16.54
C VAL A 52 -5.76 -0.45 17.77
N SER A 53 -5.37 0.43 18.67
CA SER A 53 -5.00 0.05 20.03
C SER A 53 -6.30 -0.37 20.74
N ASN A 54 -6.44 -1.67 20.99
CA ASN A 54 -7.47 -2.20 21.89
C ASN A 54 -7.04 -2.00 23.35
#